data_AF-A0A8S4RGH7-F1
#
_entry.id   AF-A0A8S4RGH7-F1
#
_cell.length_a   1.000
_cell.length_b   1.000
_cell.length_c   1.000
_cell.angle_alpha   90.00
_cell.angle_beta   90.00
_cell.angle_gamma   90.00
#
_symmetry.space_group_name_H-M   'P 1'
#
loop_
_entity.id
_entity.type
_entity.pdbx_description
1 polymer ?
#
loop_
_entity_poly.entity_id
_entity_poly.type
_entity_poly.pdbx_seq_one_letter_code
_entity_poly.pdbx_strand_id
1 'polypeptide(L)'
;MQRPYQRRYLRPNNMHETCHGDFEYVVTKKAPPPLCFGTELNRDVLPMSGPALSPFMRRNTIQVQPNLGPGTYENSRDAFYDLTHRIYSKCCYGPKSSRWKVKHEYQPPPKEPPPPKPVPQNCAPFNSLSKRKGLFKPTDCPAPCDYYPMYKKRQMKFAYSFTGKKVLKCAVEIKCVPYNLDACGYCGCSCSAQGDYWQYENRIFLCRKHYTRLFKNCLSKFQGAKLADFKSVRDCFFAHAHNSCKAALKIMKSEEIEKKLRKEAYLDLYFPQRRFCNN
;
A
#
# COMPACT_ATOMS: atom_id res chain seq x y z
N MET A 1 82.55 19.69 -16.95
CA MET A 1 81.89 20.16 -15.71
C MET A 1 80.44 20.49 -16.00
N GLN A 2 79.51 19.54 -15.81
CA GLN A 2 78.08 19.82 -15.90
C GLN A 2 77.62 20.39 -14.56
N ARG A 3 77.07 21.61 -14.59
CA ARG A 3 76.48 22.23 -13.39
C ARG A 3 75.14 21.54 -13.08
N PRO A 4 74.81 21.29 -11.80
CA PRO A 4 73.57 20.63 -11.45
C PRO A 4 72.36 21.52 -11.78
N TYR A 5 71.32 20.90 -12.32
CA TYR A 5 70.06 21.55 -12.67
C TYR A 5 69.26 21.82 -11.39
N GLN A 6 69.07 23.09 -11.03
CA GLN A 6 68.31 23.48 -9.84
C GLN A 6 66.89 23.86 -10.26
N ARG A 7 65.89 23.00 -9.98
CA ARG A 7 64.47 23.35 -10.16
C ARG A 7 64.10 24.46 -9.17
N ARG A 8 63.79 25.66 -9.68
CA ARG A 8 63.10 26.70 -8.92
C ARG A 8 61.60 26.41 -8.96
N TYR A 9 60.98 26.23 -7.79
CA TYR A 9 59.52 26.13 -7.69
C TYR A 9 58.90 27.52 -7.92
N LEU A 10 58.00 27.62 -8.90
CA LEU A 10 57.31 28.87 -9.28
C LEU A 10 55.99 29.02 -8.52
N ARG A 11 55.61 30.27 -8.25
CA ARG A 11 54.27 30.64 -7.74
C ARG A 11 53.22 30.47 -8.85
N PRO A 12 51.95 30.22 -8.52
CA PRO A 12 50.97 29.60 -9.44
C PRO A 12 50.56 30.43 -10.67
N ASN A 13 50.91 31.72 -10.74
CA ASN A 13 50.25 32.65 -11.66
C ASN A 13 51.12 33.17 -12.81
N ASN A 14 52.41 32.83 -12.86
CA ASN A 14 53.28 33.29 -13.95
C ASN A 14 53.86 32.07 -14.66
N MET A 15 53.27 31.72 -15.81
CA MET A 15 53.91 30.83 -16.78
C MET A 15 54.81 31.68 -17.67
N HIS A 16 56.12 31.46 -17.60
CA HIS A 16 57.01 31.80 -18.70
C HIS A 16 57.32 30.51 -19.45
N GLU A 17 57.02 30.49 -20.74
CA GLU A 17 57.57 29.50 -21.66
C GLU A 17 59.03 29.85 -21.94
N THR A 18 59.87 28.83 -21.98
CA THR A 18 61.33 28.92 -22.07
C THR A 18 61.81 29.61 -23.36
N CYS A 19 62.78 30.51 -23.20
CA CYS A 19 63.32 31.42 -24.22
C CYS A 19 64.08 30.74 -25.37
N HIS A 20 63.98 31.33 -26.57
CA HIS A 20 65.07 31.43 -27.54
C HIS A 20 65.18 32.90 -27.99
N GLY A 21 66.34 33.53 -27.73
CA GLY A 21 66.65 34.92 -28.13
C GLY A 21 66.24 35.97 -27.09
N ASP A 22 67.00 37.07 -26.99
CA ASP A 22 67.08 38.00 -25.84
C ASP A 22 65.86 38.93 -25.63
N PHE A 23 64.65 38.47 -25.92
CA PHE A 23 63.41 39.23 -25.68
C PHE A 23 62.46 38.46 -24.75
N GLU A 24 62.29 38.98 -23.54
CA GLU A 24 61.39 38.45 -22.52
C GLU A 24 59.98 38.99 -22.76
N TYR A 25 59.09 38.19 -23.36
CA TYR A 25 57.69 38.55 -23.54
C TYR A 25 56.92 38.37 -22.22
N VAL A 26 56.60 39.47 -21.55
CA VAL A 26 55.75 39.46 -20.34
C VAL A 26 54.29 39.65 -20.74
N VAL A 27 53.55 38.56 -20.94
CA VAL A 27 52.10 38.61 -21.17
C VAL A 27 51.39 38.84 -19.83
N THR A 28 51.16 40.10 -19.49
CA THR A 28 50.30 40.45 -18.36
C THR A 28 48.84 40.23 -18.74
N LYS A 29 48.20 39.20 -18.18
CA LYS A 29 46.74 39.04 -18.32
C LYS A 29 46.05 40.22 -17.62
N LYS A 30 45.51 41.17 -18.38
CA LYS A 30 44.63 42.19 -17.84
C LYS A 30 43.35 41.51 -17.35
N ALA A 31 42.91 41.85 -16.13
CA ALA A 31 41.59 41.43 -15.68
C ALA A 31 40.54 41.92 -16.71
N PRO A 32 39.59 41.06 -17.10
CA PRO A 32 38.53 41.49 -18.01
C PRO A 32 37.80 42.69 -17.39
N PRO A 33 37.48 43.74 -18.18
CA PRO A 33 36.73 44.87 -17.66
C PRO A 33 35.36 44.39 -17.17
N PRO A 34 34.85 44.90 -16.03
CA PRO A 34 33.54 44.54 -15.54
C PRO A 34 32.49 44.96 -16.56
N LEU A 35 31.83 43.99 -17.19
CA LEU A 35 30.73 44.22 -18.10
C LEU A 35 29.42 44.18 -17.29
N CYS A 36 28.99 45.32 -16.75
CA CYS A 36 27.79 45.38 -15.92
C CYS A 36 26.76 46.36 -16.50
N PHE A 37 25.61 45.83 -16.93
CA PHE A 37 24.37 46.60 -17.04
C PHE A 37 23.71 46.60 -15.65
N GLY A 38 24.07 47.55 -14.78
CA GLY A 38 23.49 47.68 -13.44
C GLY A 38 24.46 48.22 -12.38
N THR A 39 23.98 48.40 -11.14
CA THR A 39 24.77 48.91 -10.01
C THR A 39 25.62 47.83 -9.35
N GLU A 40 26.91 48.10 -9.09
CA GLU A 40 27.88 47.21 -8.44
C GLU A 40 27.73 47.11 -6.91
N LEU A 41 26.56 47.49 -6.39
CA LEU A 41 26.35 47.56 -4.95
C LEU A 41 26.14 46.14 -4.41
N ASN A 42 27.07 45.67 -3.56
CA ASN A 42 26.96 44.39 -2.88
C ASN A 42 25.64 44.37 -2.09
N ARG A 43 24.68 43.57 -2.55
CA ARG A 43 23.45 43.30 -1.81
C ARG A 43 23.73 42.12 -0.88
N ASP A 44 23.34 42.25 0.39
CA ASP A 44 23.33 41.11 1.31
C ASP A 44 22.31 40.08 0.80
N VAL A 45 22.81 39.10 0.04
CA VAL A 45 22.02 37.96 -0.41
C VAL A 45 21.93 36.94 0.71
N LEU A 46 20.78 36.27 0.83
CA LEU A 46 20.64 35.15 1.75
C LEU A 46 21.77 34.11 1.51
N PRO A 47 22.35 33.53 2.58
CA PRO A 47 23.47 32.60 2.43
C PRO A 47 23.06 31.40 1.59
N MET A 48 23.68 31.20 0.43
CA MET A 48 23.38 30.10 -0.50
C MET A 48 24.05 28.78 -0.09
N SER A 49 24.99 28.82 0.85
CA SER A 49 25.62 27.63 1.46
C SER A 49 26.07 27.93 2.90
N GLY A 50 26.38 26.90 3.68
CA GLY A 50 26.96 27.05 5.02
C GLY A 50 26.03 26.79 6.22
N PRO A 51 26.54 26.98 7.46
CA PRO A 51 25.83 26.64 8.69
C PRO A 51 24.62 27.54 8.99
N ALA A 52 24.59 28.76 8.45
CA ALA A 52 23.53 29.74 8.64
C ALA A 52 22.21 29.40 7.90
N LEU A 53 22.20 28.38 7.03
CA LEU A 53 21.00 27.92 6.34
C LEU A 53 20.12 27.06 7.26
N SER A 54 18.85 27.42 7.38
CA SER A 54 17.86 26.55 8.03
C SER A 54 17.66 25.25 7.24
N PRO A 55 17.23 24.14 7.87
CA PRO A 55 16.96 22.88 7.17
C PRO A 55 15.94 23.01 6.02
N PHE A 56 14.97 23.91 6.15
CA PHE A 56 13.99 24.23 5.10
C PHE A 56 14.66 24.90 3.90
N MET A 57 15.54 25.88 4.14
CA MET A 57 16.24 26.58 3.08
C MET A 57 17.19 25.64 2.32
N ARG A 58 17.95 24.78 3.02
CA ARG A 58 18.85 23.79 2.38
C ARG A 58 18.15 22.86 1.41
N ARG A 59 16.86 22.57 1.63
CA ARG A 59 16.07 21.69 0.77
C ARG A 59 15.65 22.37 -0.53
N ASN A 60 15.52 23.70 -0.51
CA ASN A 60 15.01 24.48 -1.63
C ASN A 60 16.13 25.23 -2.39
N THR A 61 17.30 25.41 -1.77
CA THR A 61 18.47 26.00 -2.42
C THR A 61 19.11 25.00 -3.38
N ILE A 62 19.31 25.41 -4.63
CA ILE A 62 20.10 24.68 -5.61
C ILE A 62 21.56 24.68 -5.12
N GLN A 63 22.22 23.52 -5.13
CA GLN A 63 23.65 23.45 -4.81
C GLN A 63 24.44 24.22 -5.87
N VAL A 64 25.05 25.33 -5.48
CA VAL A 64 25.91 26.12 -6.36
C VAL A 64 27.22 25.36 -6.52
N GLN A 65 27.39 24.68 -7.65
CA GLN A 65 28.67 24.10 -8.05
C GLN A 65 29.42 25.14 -8.90
N PRO A 66 30.70 25.43 -8.60
CA PRO A 66 31.48 26.35 -9.42
C PRO A 66 31.67 25.76 -10.82
N ASN A 67 31.54 26.59 -11.86
CA ASN A 67 31.83 26.28 -13.27
C ASN A 67 30.89 25.28 -13.98
N LEU A 68 29.65 25.08 -13.51
CA LEU A 68 28.64 24.33 -14.30
C LEU A 68 27.90 25.26 -15.26
N GLY A 69 28.05 25.02 -16.56
CA GLY A 69 27.26 25.69 -17.60
C GLY A 69 25.87 25.06 -17.77
N PRO A 70 24.90 25.79 -18.35
CA PRO A 70 23.60 25.22 -18.69
C PRO A 70 23.79 24.05 -19.67
N GLY A 71 23.47 22.82 -19.26
CA GLY A 71 23.64 21.59 -20.05
C GLY A 71 24.81 20.70 -19.63
N THR A 72 25.56 21.05 -18.59
CA THR A 72 26.54 20.13 -17.99
C THR A 72 25.86 19.17 -17.01
N TYR A 73 25.89 17.86 -17.33
CA TYR A 73 25.40 16.80 -16.46
C TYR A 73 26.58 16.17 -15.71
N GLU A 74 26.39 15.88 -14.43
CA GLU A 74 27.37 15.15 -13.63
C GLU A 74 27.31 13.67 -14.03
N ASN A 75 28.15 13.25 -14.98
CA ASN A 75 28.14 11.89 -15.56
C ASN A 75 28.37 10.77 -14.52
N SER A 76 28.87 11.10 -13.34
CA SER A 76 29.09 10.16 -12.23
C SER A 76 27.90 10.02 -11.28
N ARG A 77 26.84 10.82 -11.45
CA ARG A 77 25.69 10.85 -10.55
C ARG A 77 24.51 10.10 -11.14
N ASP A 78 24.41 8.82 -10.79
CA ASP A 78 23.27 7.99 -11.16
C ASP A 78 21.95 8.53 -10.56
N ALA A 79 20.82 8.18 -11.20
CA ALA A 79 19.48 8.55 -10.72
C ALA A 79 19.19 8.09 -9.27
N PHE A 80 19.94 7.11 -8.76
CA PHE A 80 19.83 6.58 -7.39
C PHE A 80 20.90 7.13 -6.42
N TYR A 81 21.77 8.04 -6.86
CA TYR A 81 22.86 8.56 -6.04
C TYR A 81 22.36 9.19 -4.73
N ASP A 82 21.26 9.95 -4.78
CA ASP A 82 20.67 10.60 -3.61
C ASP A 82 20.05 9.63 -2.60
N LEU A 83 19.65 8.44 -3.05
CA LEU A 83 19.14 7.37 -2.19
C LEU A 83 20.28 6.57 -1.56
N THR A 84 21.33 6.28 -2.33
CA THR A 84 22.47 5.44 -1.93
C THR A 84 23.46 6.19 -1.04
N HIS A 85 23.71 7.47 -1.31
CA HIS A 85 24.66 8.31 -0.58
C HIS A 85 23.98 9.21 0.46
N ARG A 86 22.73 8.89 0.81
CA ARG A 86 22.01 9.58 1.86
C ARG A 86 22.75 9.38 3.19
N ILE A 87 23.39 10.43 3.67
CA ILE A 87 24.05 10.43 4.98
C ILE A 87 22.97 10.37 6.06
N TYR A 88 22.68 9.17 6.54
CA TYR A 88 21.88 8.98 7.75
C TYR A 88 22.74 9.35 8.96
N SER A 89 22.23 10.22 9.85
CA SER A 89 22.97 10.60 11.05
C SER A 89 23.25 9.35 11.91
N LYS A 90 24.54 9.11 12.22
CA LYS A 90 24.95 8.00 13.11
C LYS A 90 24.35 8.13 14.52
N CYS A 91 23.97 9.34 14.94
CA CYS A 91 23.44 9.63 16.27
C CYS A 91 21.93 9.36 16.45
N CYS A 92 21.19 9.05 15.40
CA CYS A 92 19.75 8.79 15.51
C CYS A 92 19.37 7.58 14.66
N TYR A 93 19.81 6.39 15.08
CA TYR A 93 19.06 5.19 14.75
C TYR A 93 17.67 5.33 15.38
N GLY A 94 16.75 5.97 14.66
CA GLY A 94 15.32 5.84 14.93
C GLY A 94 15.02 4.34 14.98
N PRO A 95 14.20 3.87 15.93
CA PRO A 95 14.00 2.45 16.12
C PRO A 95 13.59 1.81 14.79
N LYS A 96 14.28 0.73 14.38
CA LYS A 96 13.92 -0.12 13.23
C LYS A 96 12.53 -0.77 13.37
N SER A 97 11.72 -0.34 14.34
CA SER A 97 10.29 -0.61 14.35
C SER A 97 9.65 -0.03 13.09
N SER A 98 8.70 -0.75 12.51
CA SER A 98 7.83 -0.19 11.48
C SER A 98 7.34 1.19 11.90
N ARG A 99 7.49 2.20 11.03
CA ARG A 99 6.97 3.57 11.25
C ARG A 99 5.49 3.55 11.66
N TRP A 100 4.80 2.51 11.21
CA TRP A 100 3.47 2.08 11.62
C TRP A 100 3.61 1.02 12.71
N LYS A 101 3.59 1.41 13.99
CA LYS A 101 3.26 0.45 15.04
C LYS A 101 1.84 0.00 14.77
N VAL A 102 1.63 -1.25 14.38
CA VAL A 102 0.30 -1.85 14.43
C VAL A 102 -0.05 -1.86 15.91
N LYS A 103 -0.79 -0.85 16.36
CA LYS A 103 -1.45 -0.92 17.66
C LYS A 103 -2.48 -2.04 17.48
N HIS A 104 -2.15 -3.23 17.97
CA HIS A 104 -3.21 -4.10 18.42
C HIS A 104 -3.85 -3.36 19.58
N GLU A 105 -4.92 -2.61 19.29
CA GLU A 105 -5.79 -2.05 20.30
C GLU A 105 -6.48 -3.25 20.94
N TYR A 106 -5.76 -3.89 21.87
CA TYR A 106 -6.34 -4.81 22.82
C TYR A 106 -7.36 -3.97 23.60
N GLN A 107 -8.62 -4.04 23.18
CA GLN A 107 -9.72 -3.53 23.97
C GLN A 107 -9.84 -4.49 25.15
N PRO A 108 -9.50 -4.06 26.38
CA PRO A 108 -9.68 -4.91 27.53
C PRO A 108 -11.16 -5.30 27.61
N PRO A 109 -11.48 -6.54 28.02
CA PRO A 109 -12.88 -6.93 28.20
C PRO A 109 -13.56 -5.96 29.19
N PRO A 110 -14.89 -5.77 29.09
CA PRO A 110 -15.65 -5.01 30.06
C PRO A 110 -15.33 -5.46 31.49
N LYS A 111 -14.78 -4.54 32.28
CA LYS A 111 -14.53 -4.72 33.71
C LYS A 111 -15.50 -3.87 34.49
N GLU A 112 -15.99 -4.39 35.61
CA GLU A 112 -16.78 -3.61 36.54
C GLU A 112 -15.93 -2.46 37.10
N PRO A 113 -16.46 -1.20 37.11
CA PRO A 113 -15.72 -0.09 37.66
C PRO A 113 -15.50 -0.33 39.17
N PRO A 114 -14.28 -0.04 39.70
CA PRO A 114 -14.06 -0.17 41.13
C PRO A 114 -14.96 0.81 41.90
N PRO A 115 -15.36 0.46 43.14
CA PRO A 115 -16.21 1.32 43.95
C PRO A 115 -15.54 2.69 44.16
N PRO A 116 -16.31 3.79 44.14
CA PRO A 116 -15.77 5.14 44.27
C PRO A 116 -15.09 5.29 45.64
N LYS A 117 -13.80 5.66 45.64
CA LYS A 117 -13.10 6.00 46.87
C LYS A 117 -13.65 7.33 47.43
N PRO A 118 -13.78 7.47 48.76
CA PRO A 118 -14.17 8.73 49.37
C PRO A 118 -13.17 9.81 48.95
N VAL A 119 -13.69 10.94 48.47
CA VAL A 119 -12.86 12.07 48.06
C VAL A 119 -12.42 12.81 49.33
N PRO A 120 -11.11 13.03 49.56
CA PRO A 120 -10.67 13.80 50.70
C PRO A 120 -11.22 15.24 50.60
N GLN A 121 -11.85 15.71 51.67
CA GLN A 121 -12.34 17.09 51.73
C GLN A 121 -11.16 18.06 51.78
N ASN A 122 -11.16 19.05 50.90
CA ASN A 122 -10.20 20.13 50.98
C ASN A 122 -10.60 21.07 52.11
N CYS A 123 -9.65 21.46 52.97
CA CYS A 123 -9.90 22.41 54.06
C CYS A 123 -10.18 23.84 53.55
N ALA A 124 -9.93 24.12 52.27
CA ALA A 124 -10.19 25.42 51.68
C ALA A 124 -11.68 25.59 51.27
N PRO A 125 -12.31 26.74 51.58
CA PRO A 125 -13.68 27.02 51.15
C PRO A 125 -13.77 26.97 49.61
N PHE A 126 -14.86 26.37 49.11
CA PHE A 126 -15.14 26.19 47.68
C PHE A 126 -14.07 25.42 46.88
N ASN A 127 -13.20 24.63 47.52
CA ASN A 127 -12.10 23.91 46.85
C ASN A 127 -11.19 24.84 46.02
N SER A 128 -11.00 26.10 46.44
CA SER A 128 -10.24 27.13 45.72
C SER A 128 -8.79 26.73 45.40
N LEU A 129 -8.19 25.87 46.23
CA LEU A 129 -6.83 25.34 46.05
C LEU A 129 -6.76 24.01 45.28
N SER A 130 -7.90 23.48 44.82
CA SER A 130 -7.89 22.21 44.09
C SER A 130 -7.33 22.39 42.66
N LYS A 131 -6.46 21.47 42.24
CA LYS A 131 -5.95 21.47 40.87
C LYS A 131 -7.10 21.23 39.88
N ARG A 132 -7.18 22.04 38.83
CA ARG A 132 -8.16 21.89 37.75
C ARG A 132 -8.04 20.48 37.16
N LYS A 133 -9.09 19.66 37.26
CA LYS A 133 -9.11 18.34 36.63
C LYS A 133 -9.18 18.53 35.11
N GLY A 134 -8.34 17.83 34.36
CA GLY A 134 -8.46 17.77 32.91
C GLY A 134 -9.83 17.21 32.49
N LEU A 135 -10.32 17.63 31.33
CA LEU A 135 -11.61 17.20 30.76
C LEU A 135 -11.72 15.68 30.57
N PHE A 136 -10.59 14.98 30.44
CA PHE A 136 -10.54 13.54 30.22
C PHE A 136 -9.46 12.90 31.08
N LYS A 137 -9.81 11.78 31.74
CA LYS A 137 -8.86 10.89 32.42
C LYS A 137 -8.96 9.52 31.77
N PRO A 138 -7.88 8.98 31.17
CA PRO A 138 -7.89 7.61 30.68
C PRO A 138 -8.18 6.69 31.86
N THR A 139 -9.21 5.85 31.73
CA THR A 139 -9.65 4.92 32.77
C THR A 139 -9.49 3.50 32.23
N ASP A 140 -9.01 2.58 33.06
CA ASP A 140 -8.82 1.16 32.67
C ASP A 140 -10.15 0.41 32.43
N CYS A 141 -11.27 1.07 32.73
CA CYS A 141 -12.64 0.61 32.50
C CYS A 141 -13.30 1.54 31.47
N PRO A 142 -13.08 1.31 30.16
CA PRO A 142 -13.73 2.10 29.12
C PRO A 142 -15.25 1.97 29.23
N ALA A 143 -15.98 3.07 29.03
CA ALA A 143 -17.43 3.04 29.00
C ALA A 143 -17.92 2.15 27.84
N PRO A 144 -19.16 1.62 27.87
CA PRO A 144 -19.71 0.84 26.76
C PRO A 144 -19.63 1.55 25.39
N CYS A 145 -19.64 2.89 25.38
CA CYS A 145 -19.49 3.70 24.17
C CYS A 145 -18.03 3.96 23.75
N ASP A 146 -17.05 3.63 24.59
CA ASP A 146 -15.61 3.78 24.30
C ASP A 146 -15.04 2.58 23.53
N TYR A 147 -15.79 1.46 23.46
CA TYR A 147 -15.46 0.36 22.57
C TYR A 147 -15.70 0.80 21.13
N TYR A 148 -14.67 0.77 20.29
CA TYR A 148 -14.82 0.87 18.85
C TYR A 148 -15.07 -0.56 18.33
N PRO A 149 -16.33 -1.01 18.11
CA PRO A 149 -16.56 -2.29 17.47
C PRO A 149 -15.87 -2.22 16.11
N MET A 150 -14.89 -3.10 15.90
CA MET A 150 -14.17 -3.18 14.64
C MET A 150 -15.15 -3.56 13.52
N TYR A 151 -15.83 -2.57 12.95
CA TYR A 151 -16.80 -2.79 11.88
C TYR A 151 -16.02 -3.11 10.61
N LYS A 152 -15.70 -4.39 10.44
CA LYS A 152 -15.15 -4.90 9.19
C LYS A 152 -16.24 -4.83 8.13
N LYS A 153 -16.27 -3.71 7.39
CA LYS A 153 -17.09 -3.55 6.18
C LYS A 153 -16.81 -4.72 5.24
N ARG A 154 -17.78 -5.63 5.10
CA ARG A 154 -17.72 -6.67 4.07
C ARG A 154 -18.03 -6.01 2.73
N GLN A 155 -17.08 -6.06 1.80
CA GLN A 155 -17.22 -5.46 0.48
C GLN A 155 -17.49 -6.55 -0.56
N MET A 156 -18.32 -6.23 -1.56
CA MET A 156 -18.54 -7.12 -2.71
C MET A 156 -17.21 -7.40 -3.42
N LYS A 157 -17.01 -8.66 -3.79
CA LYS A 157 -15.79 -9.12 -4.47
C LYS A 157 -15.92 -8.84 -5.96
N PHE A 158 -14.87 -8.28 -6.56
CA PHE A 158 -14.79 -8.02 -7.99
C PHE A 158 -13.53 -8.64 -8.57
N ALA A 159 -13.64 -9.16 -9.78
CA ALA A 159 -12.50 -9.54 -10.59
C ALA A 159 -12.04 -8.32 -11.40
N TYR A 160 -10.74 -8.07 -11.37
CA TYR A 160 -10.09 -7.00 -12.10
C TYR A 160 -9.14 -7.63 -13.11
N SER A 161 -9.28 -7.23 -14.36
CA SER A 161 -8.34 -7.52 -15.44
C SER A 161 -7.51 -6.26 -15.72
N PHE A 162 -6.23 -6.40 -16.05
CA PHE A 162 -5.30 -5.28 -16.25
C PHE A 162 -5.82 -4.17 -17.17
N THR A 163 -6.59 -4.53 -18.20
CA THR A 163 -7.14 -3.59 -19.20
C THR A 163 -8.65 -3.69 -19.38
N GLY A 164 -9.31 -4.65 -18.72
CA GLY A 164 -10.72 -4.93 -18.93
C GLY A 164 -11.64 -4.33 -17.87
N LYS A 165 -12.95 -4.45 -18.12
CA LYS A 165 -14.00 -3.95 -17.22
C LYS A 165 -13.95 -4.70 -15.88
N LYS A 166 -14.25 -3.98 -14.79
CA LYS A 166 -14.46 -4.56 -13.47
C LYS A 166 -15.69 -5.48 -13.50
N VAL A 167 -15.50 -6.78 -13.26
CA VAL A 167 -16.58 -7.78 -13.27
C VAL A 167 -16.91 -8.20 -11.84
N LEU A 168 -18.20 -8.29 -11.51
CA LEU A 168 -18.65 -8.80 -10.23
C LEU A 168 -18.30 -10.30 -10.11
N LYS A 169 -17.65 -10.70 -9.02
CA LYS A 169 -17.41 -12.12 -8.75
C LYS A 169 -18.72 -12.74 -8.28
N CYS A 170 -19.30 -13.60 -9.11
CA CYS A 170 -20.53 -14.31 -8.78
C CYS A 170 -20.26 -15.33 -7.66
N ALA A 171 -21.26 -15.54 -6.80
CA ALA A 171 -21.20 -16.51 -5.72
C ALA A 171 -21.19 -17.96 -6.26
N VAL A 172 -21.94 -18.18 -7.34
CA VAL A 172 -22.12 -19.46 -8.03
C VAL A 172 -21.60 -19.33 -9.47
N GLU A 173 -20.95 -20.37 -9.98
CA GLU A 173 -20.56 -20.45 -11.40
C GLU A 173 -21.76 -20.90 -12.24
N ILE A 174 -22.08 -20.18 -13.32
CA ILE A 174 -23.20 -20.52 -14.20
C ILE A 174 -22.67 -21.33 -15.39
N LYS A 175 -23.14 -22.57 -15.51
CA LYS A 175 -22.86 -23.47 -16.63
C LYS A 175 -23.98 -23.37 -17.67
N CYS A 176 -23.61 -23.07 -18.91
CA CYS A 176 -24.52 -22.91 -20.03
C CYS A 176 -24.36 -24.06 -21.02
N VAL A 177 -25.16 -25.11 -20.86
CA VAL A 177 -25.13 -26.31 -21.71
C VAL A 177 -26.57 -26.73 -22.02
N PRO A 178 -26.88 -27.20 -23.25
CA PRO A 178 -28.23 -27.64 -23.62
C PRO A 178 -28.72 -28.83 -22.80
N TYR A 179 -27.83 -29.75 -22.45
CA TYR A 179 -28.11 -30.91 -21.62
C TYR A 179 -27.06 -31.05 -20.52
N ASN A 180 -27.49 -31.00 -19.27
CA ASN A 180 -26.60 -31.22 -18.13
C ASN A 180 -26.58 -32.70 -17.79
N LEU A 181 -25.45 -33.35 -18.06
CA LEU A 181 -25.21 -34.76 -17.76
C LEU A 181 -24.48 -34.96 -16.43
N ASP A 182 -24.42 -33.90 -15.60
CA ASP A 182 -23.66 -33.89 -14.36
C ASP A 182 -24.38 -34.76 -13.30
N ALA A 183 -23.83 -35.96 -13.08
CA ALA A 183 -24.30 -36.91 -12.08
C ALA A 183 -23.45 -36.82 -10.81
N CYS A 184 -24.11 -36.92 -9.66
CA CYS A 184 -23.44 -36.91 -8.37
C CYS A 184 -22.59 -38.17 -8.17
N GLY A 185 -21.32 -38.01 -7.82
CA GLY A 185 -20.41 -39.14 -7.55
C GLY A 185 -20.78 -39.98 -6.31
N TYR A 186 -21.76 -39.57 -5.52
CA TYR A 186 -22.23 -40.32 -4.34
C TYR A 186 -23.55 -41.08 -4.59
N CYS A 187 -24.58 -40.42 -5.14
CA CYS A 187 -25.90 -41.04 -5.37
C CYS A 187 -26.14 -41.48 -6.82
N GLY A 188 -25.33 -41.03 -7.78
CA GLY A 188 -25.61 -41.17 -9.22
C GLY A 188 -26.79 -40.32 -9.71
N CYS A 189 -27.43 -39.56 -8.83
CA CYS A 189 -28.57 -38.72 -9.17
C CYS A 189 -28.16 -37.47 -9.96
N SER A 190 -29.02 -37.01 -10.88
CA SER A 190 -28.77 -35.81 -11.69
C SER A 190 -28.78 -34.56 -10.78
N CYS A 191 -27.63 -33.91 -10.66
CA CYS A 191 -27.45 -32.79 -9.74
C CYS A 191 -28.30 -31.57 -10.13
N SER A 192 -28.48 -31.36 -11.43
CA SER A 192 -29.23 -30.25 -12.05
C SER A 192 -30.65 -30.10 -11.51
N ALA A 193 -31.37 -31.22 -11.29
CA ALA A 193 -32.78 -31.19 -10.90
C ALA A 193 -33.00 -30.66 -9.48
N GLN A 194 -31.97 -30.62 -8.63
CA GLN A 194 -32.07 -30.21 -7.22
C GLN A 194 -31.67 -28.74 -6.99
N GLY A 195 -31.31 -28.01 -8.05
CA GLY A 195 -30.79 -26.64 -7.98
C GLY A 195 -29.26 -26.61 -7.91
N ASP A 196 -28.70 -25.75 -7.06
CA ASP A 196 -27.24 -25.57 -6.94
C ASP A 196 -26.54 -26.85 -6.48
N TYR A 197 -25.47 -27.20 -7.20
CA TYR A 197 -24.62 -28.36 -6.91
C TYR A 197 -23.15 -27.94 -6.84
N TRP A 198 -22.27 -28.86 -6.44
CA TRP A 198 -20.85 -28.60 -6.26
C TRP A 198 -20.03 -29.37 -7.26
N GLN A 199 -19.05 -28.71 -7.88
CA GLN A 199 -18.09 -29.32 -8.78
C GLN A 199 -16.65 -29.18 -8.26
N TYR A 200 -15.86 -30.21 -8.52
CA TYR A 200 -14.41 -30.17 -8.35
C TYR A 200 -13.75 -30.53 -9.68
N GLU A 201 -12.94 -29.60 -10.19
CA GLU A 201 -12.17 -29.72 -11.45
C GLU A 201 -12.97 -30.26 -12.65
N ASN A 202 -14.29 -30.00 -12.70
CA ASN A 202 -15.23 -30.53 -13.70
C ASN A 202 -15.26 -32.07 -13.81
N ARG A 203 -14.77 -32.79 -12.79
CA ARG A 203 -14.69 -34.26 -12.77
C ARG A 203 -15.67 -34.88 -11.78
N ILE A 204 -15.77 -34.27 -10.60
CA ILE A 204 -16.55 -34.80 -9.49
C ILE A 204 -17.67 -33.81 -9.19
N PHE A 205 -18.90 -34.30 -9.21
CA PHE A 205 -20.08 -33.52 -8.86
C PHE A 205 -20.72 -34.06 -7.59
N LEU A 206 -21.25 -33.15 -6.76
CA LEU A 206 -21.95 -33.47 -5.52
C LEU A 206 -23.25 -32.69 -5.41
N CYS A 207 -24.35 -33.38 -5.09
CA CYS A 207 -25.59 -32.71 -4.73
C CYS A 207 -25.46 -31.96 -3.40
N ARG A 208 -26.34 -30.97 -3.20
CA ARG A 208 -26.44 -30.19 -1.95
C ARG A 208 -26.52 -31.04 -0.68
N LYS A 209 -27.35 -32.09 -0.69
CA LYS A 209 -27.54 -32.99 0.46
C LYS A 209 -26.23 -33.72 0.82
N HIS A 210 -25.55 -34.27 -0.18
CA HIS A 210 -24.31 -35.03 0.00
C HIS A 210 -23.14 -34.11 0.38
N TYR A 211 -23.00 -32.97 -0.29
CA TYR A 211 -21.99 -31.97 0.08
C TYR A 211 -22.14 -31.54 1.55
N THR A 212 -23.37 -31.21 1.97
CA THR A 212 -23.64 -30.80 3.36
C THR A 212 -23.33 -31.92 4.36
N ARG A 213 -23.68 -33.17 4.05
CA ARG A 213 -23.41 -34.32 4.92
C ARG A 213 -21.91 -34.61 5.04
N LEU A 214 -21.19 -34.61 3.92
CA LEU A 214 -19.75 -34.84 3.88
C LEU A 214 -19.00 -33.73 4.62
N PHE A 215 -19.43 -32.47 4.44
CA PHE A 215 -18.84 -31.32 5.11
C PHE A 215 -19.07 -31.34 6.63
N LYS A 216 -20.30 -31.63 7.09
CA LYS A 216 -20.62 -31.71 8.53
C LYS A 216 -19.82 -32.78 9.25
N ASN A 217 -19.62 -33.93 8.60
CA ASN A 217 -19.04 -35.09 9.24
C ASN A 217 -17.53 -35.24 8.95
N CYS A 218 -16.91 -34.28 8.24
CA CYS A 218 -15.51 -34.32 7.80
C CYS A 218 -15.07 -35.68 7.22
N LEU A 219 -15.97 -36.37 6.51
CA LEU A 219 -15.80 -37.79 6.18
C LEU A 219 -14.71 -38.01 5.12
N SER A 220 -13.88 -39.02 5.38
CA SER A 220 -12.59 -39.34 4.76
C SER A 220 -12.53 -39.55 3.25
N LYS A 221 -13.65 -39.72 2.53
CA LYS A 221 -13.61 -39.82 1.05
C LYS A 221 -13.04 -38.54 0.41
N PHE A 222 -13.36 -37.39 1.00
CA PHE A 222 -12.76 -36.11 0.65
C PHE A 222 -12.48 -35.38 1.97
N GLN A 223 -11.21 -35.22 2.34
CA GLN A 223 -10.84 -34.41 3.50
C GLN A 223 -11.51 -33.03 3.42
N GLY A 224 -11.98 -32.48 4.54
CA GLY A 224 -12.75 -31.22 4.57
C GLY A 224 -12.06 -30.04 3.88
N ALA A 225 -10.72 -29.99 3.91
CA ALA A 225 -9.94 -29.01 3.15
C ALA A 225 -10.14 -29.13 1.63
N LYS A 226 -10.21 -30.35 1.09
CA LYS A 226 -10.50 -30.61 -0.34
C LYS A 226 -11.95 -30.30 -0.69
N LEU A 227 -12.90 -30.42 0.25
CA LEU A 227 -14.29 -30.02 0.03
C LEU A 227 -14.45 -28.50 -0.07
N ALA A 228 -13.60 -27.72 0.60
CA ALA A 228 -13.61 -26.25 0.49
C ALA A 228 -13.24 -25.76 -0.93
N ASP A 229 -12.48 -26.56 -1.68
CA ASP A 229 -12.10 -26.27 -3.07
C ASP A 229 -13.24 -26.46 -4.06
N PHE A 230 -14.30 -27.19 -3.68
CA PHE A 230 -15.46 -27.36 -4.54
C PHE A 230 -16.13 -26.02 -4.81
N LYS A 231 -16.48 -25.81 -6.06
CA LYS A 231 -17.17 -24.61 -6.52
C LYS A 231 -18.65 -24.91 -6.67
N SER A 232 -19.51 -24.01 -6.19
CA SER A 232 -20.93 -24.11 -6.45
C SER A 232 -21.20 -23.77 -7.92
N VAL A 233 -22.06 -24.57 -8.54
CA VAL A 233 -22.47 -24.46 -9.95
C VAL A 233 -23.99 -24.44 -10.02
N ARG A 234 -24.49 -23.68 -10.98
CA ARG A 234 -25.89 -23.67 -11.38
C ARG A 234 -25.99 -23.67 -12.89
N ASP A 235 -27.07 -24.23 -13.39
CA ASP A 235 -27.38 -24.24 -14.81
C ASP A 235 -28.00 -22.91 -15.27
N CYS A 236 -27.87 -22.61 -16.55
CA CYS A 236 -28.42 -21.39 -17.15
C CYS A 236 -29.95 -21.37 -17.31
N PHE A 237 -30.67 -22.43 -16.91
CA PHE A 237 -32.12 -22.57 -17.11
C PHE A 237 -32.95 -21.41 -16.57
N PHE A 238 -32.47 -20.71 -15.53
CA PHE A 238 -33.18 -19.55 -14.99
C PHE A 238 -33.12 -18.32 -15.90
N ALA A 239 -32.12 -18.22 -16.78
CA ALA A 239 -31.87 -17.07 -17.63
C ALA A 239 -32.42 -17.28 -19.04
N HIS A 240 -32.24 -18.48 -19.59
CA HIS A 240 -32.65 -18.84 -20.94
C HIS A 240 -32.94 -20.34 -21.09
N ALA A 241 -33.81 -20.66 -22.05
CA ALA A 241 -34.12 -22.03 -22.44
C ALA A 241 -33.29 -22.43 -23.66
N HIS A 242 -32.76 -23.64 -23.66
CA HIS A 242 -32.05 -24.21 -24.80
C HIS A 242 -32.97 -25.02 -25.75
N ASN A 243 -34.15 -25.46 -25.30
CA ASN A 243 -35.08 -26.29 -26.09
C ASN A 243 -34.36 -27.37 -26.91
N SER A 244 -33.44 -28.12 -26.27
CA SER A 244 -32.68 -29.19 -26.91
C SER A 244 -31.71 -28.76 -28.02
N CYS A 245 -31.49 -27.45 -28.17
CA CYS A 245 -30.68 -26.83 -29.21
C CYS A 245 -29.54 -25.97 -28.63
N LYS A 246 -28.53 -25.68 -29.47
CA LYS A 246 -27.41 -24.78 -29.08
C LYS A 246 -27.85 -23.31 -28.96
N ALA A 247 -28.89 -22.92 -29.69
CA ALA A 247 -29.49 -21.59 -29.57
C ALA A 247 -30.25 -21.45 -28.25
N ALA A 248 -30.20 -20.25 -27.67
CA ALA A 248 -30.79 -19.95 -26.37
C ALA A 248 -31.88 -18.88 -26.49
N LEU A 249 -33.10 -19.21 -26.08
CA LEU A 249 -34.20 -18.26 -25.97
C LEU A 249 -34.16 -17.62 -24.58
N LYS A 250 -33.92 -16.31 -24.54
CA LYS A 250 -33.87 -15.55 -23.27
C LYS A 250 -35.26 -15.54 -22.63
N ILE A 251 -35.37 -16.13 -21.45
CA ILE A 251 -36.59 -16.11 -20.63
C ILE A 251 -36.64 -14.79 -19.85
N MET A 252 -35.47 -14.36 -19.35
CA MET A 252 -35.33 -13.15 -18.55
C MET A 252 -34.62 -12.03 -19.31
N LYS A 253 -34.94 -10.78 -18.94
CA LYS A 253 -34.20 -9.59 -19.39
C LYS A 253 -32.80 -9.57 -18.76
N SER A 254 -31.81 -9.02 -19.47
CA SER A 254 -30.42 -8.92 -19.00
C SER A 254 -30.29 -8.15 -17.68
N GLU A 255 -31.03 -7.06 -17.53
CA GLU A 255 -31.02 -6.24 -16.31
C GLU A 255 -31.49 -7.01 -15.07
N GLU A 256 -32.48 -7.89 -15.25
CA GLU A 256 -33.01 -8.70 -14.16
C GLU A 256 -32.01 -9.79 -13.75
N ILE A 257 -31.30 -10.36 -14.72
CA ILE A 257 -30.20 -11.30 -14.47
C ILE A 257 -29.10 -10.61 -13.66
N GLU A 258 -28.68 -9.42 -14.07
CA GLU A 258 -27.67 -8.66 -13.32
C GLU A 258 -28.12 -8.33 -11.90
N LYS A 259 -29.38 -7.91 -11.72
CA LYS A 259 -29.94 -7.64 -10.39
C LYS A 259 -29.94 -8.89 -9.51
N LYS A 260 -30.27 -10.06 -10.07
CA LYS A 260 -30.20 -11.34 -9.33
C LYS A 260 -28.75 -11.68 -8.94
N LEU A 261 -27.81 -11.59 -9.87
CA LEU A 261 -26.38 -11.85 -9.61
C LEU A 261 -25.81 -10.92 -8.54
N ARG A 262 -26.16 -9.63 -8.56
CA ARG A 262 -25.75 -8.65 -7.53
C ARG A 262 -26.32 -9.00 -6.16
N LYS A 263 -27.60 -9.37 -6.08
CA LYS A 263 -28.23 -9.80 -4.82
C LYS A 263 -27.55 -11.05 -4.25
N GLU A 264 -27.27 -12.04 -5.10
CA GLU A 264 -26.59 -13.27 -4.68
C GLU A 264 -25.17 -13.01 -4.21
N ALA A 265 -24.40 -12.19 -4.93
CA ALA A 265 -23.04 -11.81 -4.52
C ALA A 265 -23.03 -11.03 -3.19
N TYR A 266 -24.06 -10.22 -2.93
CA TYR A 266 -24.24 -9.55 -1.66
C TYR A 266 -24.55 -10.54 -0.53
N LEU A 267 -25.46 -11.48 -0.75
CA LEU A 267 -25.82 -12.49 0.24
C LEU A 267 -24.65 -13.42 0.58
N ASP A 268 -23.79 -13.76 -0.37
CA ASP A 268 -22.56 -14.56 -0.14
C ASP A 268 -21.58 -13.87 0.82
N LEU A 269 -21.63 -12.54 0.96
CA LEU A 269 -20.84 -11.83 1.96
C LEU A 269 -21.21 -12.23 3.38
N TYR A 270 -22.49 -12.50 3.65
CA TYR A 270 -23.01 -12.81 4.97
C TYR A 270 -23.17 -14.32 5.18
N PHE A 271 -23.62 -15.01 4.15
CA PHE A 271 -23.90 -16.43 4.14
C PHE A 271 -23.04 -17.10 3.05
N PRO A 272 -21.72 -17.26 3.29
CA PRO A 272 -20.83 -17.81 2.29
C PRO A 272 -21.24 -19.24 1.94
N GLN A 273 -21.38 -19.51 0.64
CA GLN A 273 -21.71 -20.87 0.18
C GLN A 273 -20.55 -21.84 0.42
N ARG A 274 -19.32 -21.34 0.36
CA ARG A 274 -18.12 -22.09 0.72
C ARG A 274 -17.92 -22.01 2.22
N ARG A 275 -17.86 -23.18 2.84
CA ARG A 275 -17.57 -23.32 4.27
C ARG A 275 -16.13 -23.79 4.38
N PHE A 276 -15.40 -23.22 5.34
CA PHE A 276 -14.09 -23.72 5.72
C PHE A 276 -14.28 -24.55 6.99
N CYS A 277 -13.74 -25.77 7.01
CA CYS A 277 -13.60 -26.51 8.25
C CYS A 277 -12.50 -25.80 9.04
N ASN A 278 -12.88 -25.00 10.03
CA ASN A 278 -11.94 -24.59 11.06
C ASN A 278 -11.76 -25.81 11.94
N ASN A 279 -10.67 -26.56 11.75
CA ASN A 279 -10.22 -27.53 12.75
C ASN A 279 -9.84 -26.78 14.03
#